data_AF-A0A9Q0SP69-F1
#
_entry.id   AF-A0A9Q0SP69-F1
#
_cell.length_a   1.000
_cell.length_b   1.000
_cell.length_c   1.000
_cell.angle_alpha   90.00
_cell.angle_beta   90.00
_cell.angle_gamma   90.00
#
_symmetry.space_group_name_H-M   'P 1'
#
loop_
_entity.id
_entity.type
_entity.pdbx_description
1 polymer ?
#
loop_
_entity_poly.entity_id
_entity_poly.type
_entity_poly.pdbx_seq_one_letter_code
_entity_poly.pdbx_strand_id
1 'polypeptide(L)'
;MASQFFLLVFFLFNLASTHGDQIMLEDGYMVTTVMDGHKLNVNPRAVQLRSSDLIVLDSSKSLFYTLPFPISQDGVMVKRLSGSGDKGYIDGEPGLAQFNKPKSFTVDLGGNVYVADQLNHVVRKISSSGMTTTIVGNYSQTGRQDGPGKTATFSSDFEVLFVPQLCALLISDHGNQLLRQVDLKQEDCITGSRSALGAVKFWVLGLVLSCLFWLSHRVCNSPLCYPQYRKASDPFISARHGSIA
;
A
#
# COMPACT_ATOMS: atom_id res chain seq x y z
N MET A 1 -13.28 -67.37 -63.68
CA MET A 1 -11.89 -66.93 -63.93
C MET A 1 -11.68 -65.66 -63.12
N ALA A 2 -11.38 -65.64 -61.82
CA ALA A 2 -10.38 -66.34 -61.00
C ALA A 2 -8.93 -66.11 -61.45
N SER A 3 -8.12 -65.61 -60.50
CA SER A 3 -6.66 -65.47 -60.49
C SER A 3 -6.07 -64.34 -61.33
N GLN A 4 -5.16 -63.50 -60.86
CA GLN A 4 -4.24 -63.48 -59.71
C GLN A 4 -3.53 -62.10 -59.81
N PHE A 5 -2.94 -61.44 -58.82
CA PHE A 5 -1.87 -61.88 -57.94
C PHE A 5 -1.65 -60.76 -56.91
N PHE A 6 -1.50 -61.15 -55.65
CA PHE A 6 -1.18 -60.35 -54.48
C PHE A 6 0.24 -59.78 -54.56
N LEU A 7 0.49 -58.51 -54.17
CA LEU A 7 1.67 -58.02 -53.41
C LEU A 7 1.84 -56.48 -53.46
N LEU A 8 1.56 -55.84 -52.32
CA LEU A 8 2.53 -55.03 -51.56
C LEU A 8 3.06 -53.72 -52.18
N VAL A 9 2.41 -52.58 -51.88
CA VAL A 9 3.09 -51.32 -51.51
C VAL A 9 2.29 -50.60 -50.42
N PHE A 10 2.65 -50.87 -49.17
CA PHE A 10 2.67 -49.86 -48.10
C PHE A 10 3.65 -48.76 -48.52
N PHE A 11 3.32 -47.49 -48.27
CA PHE A 11 4.04 -46.21 -48.52
C PHE A 11 3.21 -45.30 -49.44
N LEU A 12 2.69 -44.13 -49.06
CA LEU A 12 3.20 -43.13 -48.12
C LEU A 12 2.04 -42.43 -47.37
N PHE A 13 2.06 -42.56 -46.05
CA PHE A 13 1.79 -41.39 -45.18
C PHE A 13 2.71 -40.27 -45.65
N ASN A 14 2.15 -39.12 -46.03
CA ASN A 14 2.73 -37.77 -45.90
C ASN A 14 1.88 -36.81 -46.75
N LEU A 15 0.73 -36.39 -46.21
CA LEU A 15 0.30 -35.02 -46.46
C LEU A 15 0.67 -34.25 -45.20
N ALA A 16 1.75 -33.50 -45.37
CA ALA A 16 2.41 -32.63 -44.43
C ALA A 16 1.50 -32.22 -43.27
N SER A 17 1.90 -32.61 -42.06
CA SER A 17 1.56 -31.82 -40.89
C SER A 17 2.20 -30.46 -41.12
N THR A 18 1.43 -29.53 -41.68
CA THR A 18 1.74 -28.11 -41.51
C THR A 18 1.58 -27.87 -40.02
N HIS A 19 2.67 -27.97 -39.27
CA HIS A 19 2.81 -27.29 -37.99
C HIS A 19 2.78 -25.78 -38.27
N GLY A 20 1.64 -25.28 -38.74
CA GLY A 20 1.28 -23.91 -38.44
C GLY A 20 0.94 -23.94 -36.96
N ASP A 21 1.68 -23.20 -36.14
CA ASP A 21 1.39 -23.01 -34.73
C ASP A 21 -0.11 -22.75 -34.56
N GLN A 22 -0.85 -23.79 -34.17
CA GLN A 22 -2.28 -23.70 -33.99
C GLN A 22 -2.47 -23.08 -32.62
N ILE A 23 -2.75 -21.78 -32.58
CA ILE A 23 -3.10 -21.09 -31.35
C ILE A 23 -4.34 -21.77 -30.77
N MET A 24 -4.21 -22.38 -29.59
CA MET A 24 -5.31 -22.98 -28.86
C MET A 24 -5.98 -21.89 -28.02
N LEU A 25 -7.15 -21.43 -28.46
CA LEU A 25 -7.97 -20.50 -27.69
C LEU A 25 -8.89 -21.30 -26.76
N GLU A 26 -8.98 -20.88 -25.51
CA GLU A 26 -9.94 -21.43 -24.55
C GLU A 26 -11.33 -20.80 -24.77
N ASP A 27 -12.37 -21.64 -24.76
CA ASP A 27 -13.76 -21.22 -24.92
C ASP A 27 -14.35 -20.62 -23.63
N GLY A 28 -15.38 -19.77 -23.75
CA GLY A 28 -16.13 -19.25 -22.60
C GLY A 28 -15.77 -17.82 -22.17
N TYR A 29 -14.76 -17.20 -22.78
CA TYR A 29 -14.46 -15.78 -22.59
C TYR A 29 -15.34 -14.89 -23.48
N MET A 30 -16.02 -13.91 -22.88
CA MET A 30 -16.78 -12.89 -23.60
C MET A 30 -16.19 -11.49 -23.36
N VAL A 31 -16.11 -10.69 -24.42
CA VAL A 31 -15.68 -9.28 -24.35
C VAL A 31 -16.89 -8.38 -24.57
N THR A 32 -17.15 -7.47 -23.63
CA THR A 32 -18.18 -6.44 -23.76
C THR A 32 -17.57 -5.06 -23.53
N THR A 33 -18.04 -4.06 -24.28
CA THR A 33 -17.59 -2.68 -24.11
C THR A 33 -18.38 -2.02 -23.00
N VAL A 34 -17.70 -1.63 -21.92
CA VAL A 34 -18.32 -0.96 -20.75
C VAL A 34 -18.28 0.57 -20.83
N MET A 35 -17.35 1.13 -21.61
CA MET A 35 -17.21 2.57 -21.82
C MET A 35 -16.63 2.83 -23.21
N ASP A 36 -17.22 3.77 -23.94
CA ASP A 36 -16.76 4.18 -25.27
C ASP A 36 -16.03 5.53 -25.17
N GLY A 37 -14.70 5.47 -25.19
CA GLY A 37 -13.83 6.64 -25.08
C GLY A 37 -14.01 7.66 -26.21
N HIS A 38 -14.42 7.24 -27.40
CA HIS A 38 -14.66 8.17 -28.52
C HIS A 38 -15.87 9.06 -28.24
N LYS A 39 -16.94 8.49 -27.68
CA LYS A 39 -18.15 9.24 -27.30
C LYS A 39 -17.90 10.21 -26.14
N LEU A 40 -17.02 9.83 -25.23
CA LEU A 40 -16.71 10.62 -24.02
C LEU A 40 -15.50 11.55 -24.20
N ASN A 41 -14.82 11.48 -25.35
CA ASN A 41 -13.55 12.17 -25.60
C ASN A 41 -12.52 11.83 -24.49
N VAL A 42 -12.41 10.56 -24.12
CA VAL A 42 -11.45 10.01 -23.16
C VAL A 42 -10.64 8.94 -23.87
N ASN A 43 -9.31 9.00 -23.77
CA ASN A 43 -8.41 7.99 -24.33
C ASN A 43 -7.87 7.09 -23.20
N PRO A 44 -8.56 5.99 -22.84
CA PRO A 44 -8.16 5.15 -21.72
C PRO A 44 -6.83 4.44 -22.01
N ARG A 45 -5.85 4.64 -21.12
CA ARG A 45 -4.52 4.00 -21.16
C ARG A 45 -4.38 2.91 -20.12
N ALA A 46 -4.82 3.17 -18.90
CA ALA A 46 -4.72 2.24 -17.78
C ALA A 46 -5.97 2.35 -16.91
N VAL A 47 -6.33 1.25 -16.25
CA VAL A 47 -7.47 1.17 -15.33
C VAL A 47 -7.04 0.44 -14.06
N GLN A 48 -7.51 0.92 -12.90
CA GLN A 48 -7.32 0.27 -11.61
C GLN A 48 -8.60 0.37 -10.79
N LEU A 49 -8.86 -0.65 -9.98
CA LEU A 49 -9.95 -0.65 -9.02
C LEU A 49 -9.50 0.04 -7.73
N ARG A 50 -10.32 0.96 -7.25
CA ARG A 50 -10.30 1.47 -5.89
C ARG A 50 -11.58 0.98 -5.20
N SER A 51 -11.57 0.93 -3.88
CA SER A 51 -12.66 0.34 -3.07
C SER A 51 -14.08 0.79 -3.44
N SER A 52 -14.24 2.00 -3.98
CA SER A 52 -15.53 2.60 -4.36
C SER A 52 -15.76 2.79 -5.86
N ASP A 53 -14.71 2.79 -6.67
CA ASP A 53 -14.74 3.27 -8.05
C ASP A 53 -13.59 2.70 -8.90
N LEU A 54 -13.76 2.76 -10.22
CA LEU A 54 -12.67 2.51 -11.16
C LEU A 54 -11.98 3.82 -11.49
N ILE A 55 -10.66 3.83 -11.45
CA ILE A 55 -9.85 4.95 -11.92
C ILE A 55 -9.38 4.63 -13.33
N VAL A 56 -9.52 5.59 -14.24
CA VAL A 56 -9.05 5.50 -15.62
C VAL A 56 -8.06 6.61 -15.90
N LEU A 57 -6.90 6.25 -16.41
CA LEU A 57 -5.87 7.19 -16.85
C LEU A 57 -6.02 7.50 -18.34
N ASP A 58 -6.14 8.77 -18.69
CA ASP A 58 -5.89 9.28 -20.04
C ASP A 58 -4.49 9.91 -20.09
N SER A 59 -3.53 9.07 -20.44
CA SER A 59 -2.12 9.46 -20.60
C SER A 59 -1.92 10.52 -21.68
N SER A 60 -2.79 10.53 -22.70
CA SER A 60 -2.64 11.44 -23.83
C SER A 60 -2.94 12.89 -23.44
N LYS A 61 -3.94 13.07 -22.56
CA LYS A 61 -4.41 14.35 -22.01
C LYS A 61 -3.90 14.66 -20.61
N SER A 62 -3.06 13.80 -20.00
CA SER A 62 -2.59 13.97 -18.62
C SER A 62 -3.75 14.10 -17.60
N LEU A 63 -4.82 13.31 -17.78
CA LEU A 63 -6.03 13.36 -16.95
C LEU A 63 -6.33 12.01 -16.30
N PHE A 64 -6.83 12.06 -15.08
CA PHE A 64 -7.36 10.92 -14.34
C PHE A 64 -8.86 11.07 -14.18
N TYR A 65 -9.60 9.99 -14.37
CA TYR A 65 -11.04 9.94 -14.22
C TYR A 65 -11.47 8.85 -13.24
N THR A 66 -12.64 9.03 -12.62
CA THR A 66 -13.32 7.99 -11.85
C THR A 66 -14.64 7.60 -12.52
N LEU A 67 -14.95 6.31 -12.46
CA LEU A 67 -16.19 5.69 -12.93
C LEU A 67 -16.81 4.92 -11.75
N PRO A 68 -18.15 4.91 -11.62
CA PRO A 68 -18.81 4.12 -10.58
C PRO A 68 -18.52 2.62 -10.74
N PHE A 69 -18.39 1.92 -9.62
CA PHE A 69 -18.24 0.47 -9.58
C PHE A 69 -19.22 -0.14 -8.56
N PRO A 70 -20.04 -1.15 -8.93
CA PRO A 70 -20.08 -1.84 -10.23
C PRO A 70 -20.57 -0.95 -11.37
N ILE A 71 -20.10 -1.24 -12.60
CA ILE A 71 -20.45 -0.44 -13.79
C ILE A 71 -21.90 -0.73 -14.17
N SER A 72 -22.77 0.29 -14.13
CA SER A 72 -24.09 0.24 -14.75
C SER A 72 -23.99 0.61 -16.23
N GLN A 73 -24.61 -0.19 -17.12
CA GLN A 73 -24.57 0.04 -18.57
C GLN A 73 -25.28 1.34 -19.00
N ASP A 74 -26.10 1.93 -18.12
CA ASP A 74 -26.81 3.17 -18.39
C ASP A 74 -25.99 4.38 -17.93
N GLY A 75 -25.52 5.17 -18.91
CA GLY A 75 -25.00 6.53 -18.69
C GLY A 75 -23.77 6.60 -17.77
N VAL A 76 -22.67 5.94 -18.15
CA VAL A 76 -21.39 5.97 -17.39
C VAL A 76 -20.99 7.41 -17.07
N MET A 77 -21.16 7.80 -15.80
CA MET A 77 -20.75 9.11 -15.32
C MET A 77 -19.24 9.10 -15.09
N VAL A 78 -18.50 9.78 -15.96
CA VAL A 78 -17.05 9.96 -15.83
C VAL A 78 -16.77 11.26 -15.10
N LYS A 79 -16.17 11.19 -13.91
CA LYS A 79 -15.76 12.37 -13.14
C LYS A 79 -14.26 12.55 -13.22
N ARG A 80 -13.78 13.80 -13.34
CA ARG A 80 -12.35 14.10 -13.25
C ARG A 80 -11.85 13.90 -11.81
N LEU A 81 -10.79 13.11 -11.66
CA LEU A 81 -10.08 12.90 -10.39
C LEU A 81 -8.95 13.91 -10.20
N SER A 82 -8.11 14.08 -11.21
CA SER A 82 -6.96 15.00 -11.17
C SER A 82 -6.47 15.31 -12.58
N GLY A 83 -5.74 16.42 -12.72
CA GLY A 83 -5.16 16.93 -13.96
C GLY A 83 -5.93 18.12 -14.53
N SER A 84 -5.21 19.13 -14.98
CA SER A 84 -5.78 20.28 -15.70
C SER A 84 -6.13 19.95 -17.15
N GLY A 85 -5.38 19.04 -17.77
CA GLY A 85 -5.40 18.75 -19.21
C GLY A 85 -4.16 19.26 -19.95
N ASP A 86 -3.37 20.12 -19.29
CA ASP A 86 -2.12 20.64 -19.81
C ASP A 86 -0.94 19.76 -19.38
N LYS A 87 0.03 19.62 -20.29
CA LYS A 87 1.30 18.97 -19.97
C LYS A 87 2.16 19.93 -19.16
N GLY A 88 2.64 19.47 -18.01
CA GLY A 88 3.53 20.24 -17.17
C GLY A 88 3.82 19.54 -15.85
N TYR A 89 4.39 20.27 -14.91
CA TYR A 89 4.78 19.77 -13.59
C TYR A 89 4.31 20.75 -12.51
N ILE A 90 3.07 20.56 -12.06
CA ILE A 90 2.43 21.37 -11.02
C ILE A 90 1.75 20.42 -10.03
N ASP A 91 2.12 20.51 -8.75
CA ASP A 91 1.40 19.91 -7.63
C ASP A 91 0.22 20.80 -7.23
N GLY A 92 -0.78 20.23 -6.54
CA GLY A 92 -1.89 21.00 -5.99
C GLY A 92 -3.27 20.36 -6.18
N GLU A 93 -4.28 21.22 -6.20
CA GLU A 93 -5.70 20.85 -6.28
C GLU A 93 -6.02 20.01 -7.54
N PRO A 94 -7.04 19.14 -7.49
CA PRO A 94 -7.43 18.23 -8.57
C PRO A 94 -7.44 18.85 -9.98
N GLY A 95 -8.04 20.03 -10.12
CA GLY A 95 -8.19 20.70 -11.42
C GLY A 95 -6.96 21.50 -11.88
N LEU A 96 -5.98 21.70 -11.00
CA LEU A 96 -4.80 22.54 -11.25
C LEU A 96 -3.53 21.73 -11.43
N ALA A 97 -3.48 20.52 -10.87
CA ALA A 97 -2.33 19.64 -11.03
C ALA A 97 -1.99 19.41 -12.51
N GLN A 98 -0.70 19.44 -12.84
CA GLN A 98 -0.20 19.14 -14.17
C GLN A 98 0.71 17.91 -14.12
N PHE A 99 0.50 17.03 -15.08
CA PHE A 99 1.29 15.82 -15.34
C PHE A 99 1.79 15.87 -16.78
N ASN A 100 2.83 15.09 -17.09
CA ASN A 100 3.39 15.01 -18.42
C ASN A 100 3.52 13.56 -18.88
N LYS A 101 2.54 13.12 -19.68
CA LYS A 101 2.43 11.76 -20.20
C LYS A 101 2.55 10.70 -19.10
N PRO A 102 1.69 10.73 -18.07
CA PRO A 102 1.68 9.67 -17.07
C PRO A 102 1.46 8.30 -17.73
N LYS A 103 2.26 7.28 -17.37
CA LYS A 103 2.27 5.98 -18.06
C LYS A 103 1.39 4.95 -17.39
N SER A 104 1.60 4.81 -16.08
CA SER A 104 0.93 3.84 -15.23
C SER A 104 0.68 4.44 -13.87
N PHE A 105 -0.19 3.76 -13.11
CA PHE A 105 -0.51 4.14 -11.75
C PHE A 105 -0.97 2.93 -10.96
N THR A 106 -0.93 3.06 -9.64
CA THR A 106 -1.36 2.05 -8.68
C THR A 106 -2.13 2.72 -7.55
N VAL A 107 -2.99 1.97 -6.85
CA VAL A 107 -3.78 2.47 -5.73
C VAL A 107 -3.34 1.77 -4.44
N ASP A 108 -3.15 2.53 -3.36
CA ASP A 108 -2.88 1.93 -2.04
C ASP A 108 -4.15 1.51 -1.30
N LEU A 109 -3.98 0.95 -0.11
CA LEU A 109 -5.12 0.52 0.70
C LEU A 109 -5.94 1.68 1.29
N GLY A 110 -5.36 2.89 1.34
CA GLY A 110 -6.03 4.12 1.76
C GLY A 110 -6.79 4.83 0.63
N GLY A 111 -6.68 4.33 -0.61
CA GLY A 111 -7.28 4.92 -1.80
C GLY A 111 -6.49 6.08 -2.40
N ASN A 112 -5.23 6.29 -1.99
CA ASN A 112 -4.33 7.20 -2.68
C ASN A 112 -3.82 6.55 -3.96
N VAL A 113 -3.51 7.39 -4.95
CA VAL A 113 -3.06 6.96 -6.27
C VAL A 113 -1.60 7.37 -6.46
N TYR A 114 -0.73 6.42 -6.76
CA TYR A 114 0.66 6.68 -7.10
C TYR A 114 0.84 6.58 -8.60
N VAL A 115 1.44 7.61 -9.19
CA VAL A 115 1.47 7.85 -10.63
C VAL A 115 2.90 7.89 -11.12
N ALA A 116 3.21 7.11 -12.16
CA ALA A 116 4.44 7.26 -12.93
C ALA A 116 4.29 8.44 -13.90
N ASP A 117 4.76 9.62 -13.50
CA ASP A 117 4.71 10.85 -14.31
C ASP A 117 5.94 10.92 -15.22
N GLN A 118 5.88 10.11 -16.27
CA GLN A 118 7.03 9.60 -17.02
C GLN A 118 7.93 10.70 -17.61
N LEU A 119 7.35 11.71 -18.27
CA LEU A 119 8.13 12.80 -18.87
C LEU A 119 8.46 13.93 -17.88
N ASN A 120 8.05 13.77 -16.63
CA ASN A 120 8.52 14.58 -15.51
C ASN A 120 9.52 13.80 -14.63
N HIS A 121 9.81 12.53 -14.93
CA HIS A 121 10.81 11.70 -14.23
C HIS A 121 10.59 11.57 -12.72
N VAL A 122 9.32 11.62 -12.30
CA VAL A 122 8.91 11.64 -10.89
C VAL A 122 7.75 10.69 -10.64
N VAL A 123 7.65 10.19 -9.42
CA VAL A 123 6.43 9.55 -8.92
C VAL A 123 5.60 10.59 -8.17
N ARG A 124 4.34 10.72 -8.58
CA ARG A 124 3.36 11.62 -7.96
C ARG A 124 2.38 10.82 -7.13
N LYS A 125 1.81 11.44 -6.10
CA LYS A 125 0.73 10.88 -5.27
C LYS A 125 -0.49 11.79 -5.36
N ILE A 126 -1.64 11.22 -5.70
CA ILE A 126 -2.95 11.85 -5.61
C ILE A 126 -3.61 11.30 -4.33
N SER A 127 -3.92 12.15 -3.37
CA SER A 127 -4.60 11.73 -2.14
C SER A 127 -6.04 11.25 -2.42
N SER A 128 -6.68 10.63 -1.44
CA SER A 128 -8.12 10.33 -1.50
C SER A 128 -9.00 11.57 -1.71
N SER A 129 -8.54 12.76 -1.29
CA SER A 129 -9.20 14.05 -1.56
C SER A 129 -8.89 14.63 -2.95
N GLY A 130 -8.00 14.01 -3.72
CA GLY A 130 -7.59 14.44 -5.06
C GLY A 130 -6.39 15.40 -5.10
N MET A 131 -5.78 15.72 -3.95
CA MET A 131 -4.59 16.57 -3.89
C MET A 131 -3.38 15.86 -4.47
N THR A 132 -2.71 16.50 -5.42
CA THR A 132 -1.50 15.96 -6.06
C THR A 132 -0.24 16.49 -5.40
N THR A 133 0.68 15.60 -5.07
CA THR A 133 2.00 15.89 -4.49
C THR A 133 3.08 15.06 -5.17
N THR A 134 4.33 15.53 -5.16
CA THR A 134 5.49 14.75 -5.61
C THR A 134 6.12 14.00 -4.45
N ILE A 135 6.31 12.68 -4.58
CA ILE A 135 6.88 11.87 -3.49
C ILE A 135 8.34 11.53 -3.71
N VAL A 136 8.75 11.22 -4.95
CA VAL A 136 10.14 10.90 -5.30
C VAL A 136 10.44 11.28 -6.75
N GLY A 137 11.73 11.47 -7.04
CA GLY A 137 12.26 11.80 -8.35
C GLY A 137 12.80 13.22 -8.41
N ASN A 138 13.47 13.52 -9.52
CA ASN A 138 14.03 14.83 -9.81
C ASN A 138 13.51 15.30 -11.17
N TYR A 139 12.57 16.24 -11.16
CA TYR A 139 11.97 16.79 -12.36
C TYR A 139 12.99 17.38 -13.35
N SER A 140 14.08 17.95 -12.83
CA SER A 140 15.09 18.63 -13.66
C SER A 140 16.11 17.68 -14.27
N GLN A 141 16.11 16.39 -13.91
CA GLN A 141 17.16 15.47 -14.32
C GLN A 141 16.67 14.01 -14.43
N THR A 142 16.92 13.42 -15.60
CA THR A 142 16.84 11.96 -15.80
C THR A 142 18.10 11.27 -15.29
N GLY A 143 17.96 10.01 -14.89
CA GLY A 143 19.08 9.19 -14.45
C GLY A 143 18.64 7.95 -13.71
N ARG A 144 19.59 7.30 -13.04
CA ARG A 144 19.40 6.04 -12.30
C ARG A 144 19.90 6.12 -10.86
N GLN A 145 20.04 7.32 -10.34
CA GLN A 145 20.63 7.56 -9.02
C GLN A 145 19.64 7.15 -7.93
N ASP A 146 20.09 6.31 -7.00
CA ASP A 146 19.40 6.02 -5.74
C ASP A 146 19.65 7.11 -4.70
N GLY A 147 18.87 7.09 -3.63
CA GLY A 147 19.03 7.98 -2.49
C GLY A 147 17.71 8.57 -2.01
N PRO A 148 17.75 9.64 -1.21
CA PRO A 148 16.56 10.34 -0.75
C PRO A 148 15.63 10.74 -1.90
N GLY A 149 14.32 10.77 -1.64
CA GLY A 149 13.30 10.97 -2.66
C GLY A 149 13.51 12.18 -3.59
N LYS A 150 14.07 13.29 -3.08
CA LYS A 150 14.34 14.51 -3.86
C LYS A 150 15.57 14.43 -4.77
N THR A 151 16.46 13.49 -4.51
CA THR A 151 17.73 13.34 -5.25
C THR A 151 17.75 12.09 -6.12
N ALA A 152 16.86 11.13 -5.87
CA ALA A 152 16.69 9.98 -6.74
C ALA A 152 16.28 10.43 -8.15
N THR A 153 16.88 9.84 -9.18
CA THR A 153 16.56 10.14 -10.59
C THR A 153 16.01 8.89 -11.26
N PHE A 154 15.04 9.07 -12.17
CA PHE A 154 14.41 8.00 -12.95
C PHE A 154 14.62 8.24 -14.44
N SER A 155 14.40 7.22 -15.27
CA SER A 155 14.36 7.42 -16.71
C SER A 155 13.07 8.10 -17.15
N SER A 156 12.95 8.34 -18.45
CA SER A 156 11.70 8.73 -19.09
C SER A 156 10.85 7.53 -19.51
N ASP A 157 11.04 6.33 -18.94
CA ASP A 157 10.19 5.16 -19.20
C ASP A 157 10.19 4.22 -17.99
N PHE A 158 9.19 4.37 -17.13
CA PHE A 158 9.05 3.56 -15.93
C PHE A 158 7.58 3.36 -15.54
N GLU A 159 7.34 2.33 -14.73
CA GLU A 159 6.02 1.95 -14.22
C GLU A 159 6.05 1.75 -12.71
N VAL A 160 4.91 1.96 -12.03
CA VAL A 160 4.78 1.85 -10.57
C VAL A 160 3.80 0.75 -10.17
N LEU A 161 4.14 0.02 -9.11
CA LEU A 161 3.33 -1.02 -8.48
C LEU A 161 3.37 -0.84 -6.96
N PHE A 162 2.21 -0.86 -6.30
CA PHE A 162 2.16 -0.83 -4.84
C PHE A 162 2.20 -2.26 -4.29
N VAL A 163 3.05 -2.49 -3.28
CA VAL A 163 3.22 -3.78 -2.61
C VAL A 163 2.92 -3.62 -1.12
N PRO A 164 1.69 -3.95 -0.66
CA PRO A 164 1.29 -3.77 0.73
C PRO A 164 2.20 -4.47 1.74
N GLN A 165 2.70 -5.67 1.39
CA GLN A 165 3.54 -6.49 2.26
C GLN A 165 4.91 -5.88 2.52
N LEU A 166 5.39 -5.02 1.62
CA LEU A 166 6.67 -4.32 1.77
C LEU A 166 6.50 -2.90 2.29
N CYS A 167 5.26 -2.38 2.38
CA CYS A 167 5.01 -0.96 2.59
C CYS A 167 5.82 -0.09 1.61
N ALA A 168 5.79 -0.46 0.33
CA ALA A 168 6.64 0.15 -0.68
C ALA A 168 5.96 0.21 -2.05
N LEU A 169 6.48 1.08 -2.91
CA LEU A 169 6.29 0.98 -4.35
C LEU A 169 7.46 0.22 -4.97
N LEU A 170 7.17 -0.69 -5.87
CA LEU A 170 8.14 -1.22 -6.82
C LEU A 170 8.02 -0.45 -8.13
N ILE A 171 9.16 -0.07 -8.67
CA ILE A 171 9.28 0.69 -9.91
C ILE A 171 10.03 -0.17 -10.91
N SER A 172 9.37 -0.50 -12.02
CA SER A 172 10.04 -1.05 -13.19
C SER A 172 10.55 0.12 -14.01
N ASP A 173 11.82 0.47 -13.86
CA ASP A 173 12.47 1.57 -14.57
C ASP A 173 13.09 1.04 -15.86
N HIS A 174 12.25 0.85 -16.88
CA HIS A 174 12.62 0.23 -18.16
C HIS A 174 13.77 0.95 -18.85
N GLY A 175 13.71 2.29 -18.88
CA GLY A 175 14.73 3.10 -19.54
C GLY A 175 16.12 2.97 -18.90
N ASN A 176 16.17 2.57 -17.63
CA ASN A 176 17.42 2.29 -16.91
C ASN A 176 17.71 0.80 -16.69
N GLN A 177 16.78 -0.09 -17.09
CA GLN A 177 16.87 -1.54 -16.86
C GLN A 177 16.97 -1.91 -15.37
N LEU A 178 16.23 -1.20 -14.51
CA LEU A 178 16.26 -1.41 -13.06
C LEU A 178 14.89 -1.79 -12.52
N LEU A 179 14.88 -2.64 -11.50
CA LEU A 179 13.76 -2.76 -10.55
C LEU A 179 14.15 -1.97 -9.30
N ARG A 180 13.31 -1.02 -8.89
CA ARG A 180 13.62 -0.10 -7.80
C ARG A 180 12.53 -0.15 -6.73
N GLN A 181 12.91 0.10 -5.49
CA GLN A 181 11.98 0.17 -4.37
C GLN A 181 11.92 1.60 -3.84
N VAL A 182 10.71 2.05 -3.55
CA VAL A 182 10.45 3.30 -2.83
C VAL A 182 9.70 2.95 -1.55
N ASP A 183 10.39 3.06 -0.42
CA ASP A 183 9.77 2.88 0.88
C ASP A 183 8.71 3.96 1.11
N LEU A 184 7.50 3.53 1.44
CA LEU A 184 6.40 4.42 1.74
C LEU A 184 6.37 4.76 3.24
N LYS A 185 5.65 5.83 3.56
CA LYS A 185 5.40 6.17 4.95
C LYS A 185 4.39 5.20 5.53
N GLN A 186 4.49 4.92 6.83
CA GLN A 186 3.64 3.93 7.49
C GLN A 186 2.14 4.26 7.37
N GLU A 187 1.77 5.54 7.38
CA GLU A 187 0.40 6.00 7.19
C GLU A 187 -0.19 5.66 5.81
N ASP A 188 0.65 5.45 4.79
CA ASP A 188 0.22 5.10 3.43
C ASP A 188 0.02 3.58 3.26
N CYS A 189 0.49 2.79 4.22
CA CYS A 189 0.45 1.32 4.16
C CYS A 189 -0.63 0.71 5.05
N ILE A 190 -1.15 1.47 6.02
CA ILE A 190 -2.16 0.99 6.96
C ILE A 190 -3.54 1.43 6.46
N THR A 191 -4.43 0.47 6.18
CA THR A 191 -5.87 0.74 6.14
C THR A 191 -6.30 1.29 7.49
N GLY A 192 -7.20 2.27 7.53
CA GLY A 192 -7.81 2.77 8.77
C GLY A 192 -8.43 1.66 9.64
N SER A 193 -7.59 0.95 10.36
CA SER A 193 -7.87 0.11 11.49
C SER A 193 -6.70 0.35 12.41
N ARG A 194 -6.98 0.99 13.54
CA ARG A 194 -6.12 0.90 14.71
C ARG A 194 -6.03 -0.58 15.09
N SER A 195 -5.23 -1.38 14.38
CA SER A 195 -4.89 -2.72 14.80
C SER A 195 -3.86 -2.60 15.91
N ALA A 196 -4.38 -2.40 17.12
CA ALA A 196 -4.13 -3.21 18.31
C ALA A 196 -2.70 -3.75 18.57
N LEU A 197 -1.64 -3.05 18.14
CA LEU A 197 -0.25 -3.35 18.51
C LEU A 197 0.50 -2.13 19.08
N GLY A 198 -0.18 -0.98 19.18
CA GLY A 198 0.27 0.18 19.95
C GLY A 198 -0.27 0.26 21.39
N ALA A 199 -1.11 -0.69 21.82
CA ALA A 199 -1.77 -0.69 23.13
C ALA A 199 -1.15 -1.68 24.15
N VAL A 200 0.05 -2.19 23.91
CA VAL A 200 0.78 -3.05 24.87
C VAL A 200 2.13 -2.44 25.24
N LYS A 201 2.14 -1.15 25.63
CA LYS A 201 3.33 -0.54 26.26
C LYS A 201 3.04 0.30 27.51
N PHE A 202 1.86 0.19 28.11
CA PHE A 202 1.57 0.90 29.38
C PHE A 202 0.95 0.06 30.50
N TRP A 203 0.65 -1.23 30.28
CA TRP A 203 0.16 -2.11 31.37
C TRP A 203 1.27 -2.92 32.07
N VAL A 204 2.48 -3.01 31.50
CA VAL A 204 3.60 -3.73 32.14
C VAL A 204 4.30 -2.88 33.21
N LEU A 205 4.30 -1.55 33.09
CA LEU A 205 4.85 -0.67 34.13
C LEU A 205 3.95 -0.61 35.38
N GLY A 206 2.63 -0.77 35.24
CA GLY A 206 1.69 -0.78 36.37
C GLY A 206 1.77 -2.05 37.22
N LEU A 207 1.96 -3.22 36.60
CA LEU A 207 2.04 -4.49 37.34
C LEU A 207 3.40 -4.70 38.03
N VAL A 208 4.49 -4.17 37.47
CA VAL A 208 5.82 -4.23 38.10
C VAL A 208 5.89 -3.30 39.33
N LEU A 209 5.27 -2.11 39.28
CA LEU A 209 5.18 -1.21 40.42
C LEU A 209 4.23 -1.72 41.52
N SER A 210 3.16 -2.45 41.18
CA SER A 210 2.30 -3.08 42.21
C SER A 210 2.96 -4.28 42.90
N CYS A 211 3.84 -5.02 42.21
CA CYS A 211 4.61 -6.10 42.84
C CYS A 211 5.67 -5.57 43.81
N LEU A 212 6.33 -4.44 43.49
CA LEU A 212 7.33 -3.83 44.38
C LEU A 212 6.70 -3.20 45.64
N PHE A 213 5.48 -2.68 45.56
CA PHE A 213 4.72 -2.22 46.74
C PHE A 213 4.19 -3.37 47.62
N TRP A 214 3.93 -4.55 47.05
CA TRP A 214 3.49 -5.74 47.82
C TRP A 214 4.65 -6.47 48.52
N LEU A 215 5.87 -6.34 48.03
CA LEU A 215 7.06 -6.96 48.63
C LEU A 215 7.63 -6.16 49.81
N SER A 216 7.38 -4.84 49.90
CA SER A 216 7.82 -4.01 51.03
C SER A 216 6.87 -4.07 52.25
N HIS A 217 5.62 -4.52 52.08
CA HIS A 217 4.65 -4.67 53.18
C HIS A 217 4.55 -6.10 53.77
N ARG A 218 5.37 -7.06 53.31
CA ARG A 218 5.47 -8.41 53.91
C ARG A 218 6.75 -8.65 54.72
N VAL A 219 7.42 -7.58 55.13
CA VAL A 219 8.42 -7.68 56.21
C VAL A 219 7.69 -7.36 57.51
N CYS A 220 7.61 -8.36 58.40
CA CYS A 220 7.02 -8.31 59.73
C CYS A 220 5.51 -8.65 59.83
N ASN A 221 5.16 -9.93 59.64
CA ASN A 221 3.94 -10.51 60.23
C ASN A 221 4.05 -12.04 60.40
N SER A 222 5.19 -12.51 60.93
CA SER A 222 5.38 -13.91 61.34
C SER A 222 5.47 -13.99 62.88
N PRO A 223 4.68 -14.85 63.55
CA PRO A 223 4.53 -14.85 65.02
C PRO A 223 5.68 -15.55 65.79
N LEU A 224 6.91 -15.56 65.24
CA LEU A 224 8.08 -16.21 65.84
C LEU A 224 9.11 -15.22 66.43
N CYS A 225 8.83 -13.91 66.43
CA CYS A 225 9.69 -12.90 67.04
C CYS A 225 9.12 -12.40 68.38
N TYR A 226 9.00 -13.30 69.36
CA TYR A 226 8.94 -12.89 70.78
C TYR A 226 9.74 -13.89 71.62
N PRO A 227 10.94 -13.52 72.12
CA PRO A 227 11.55 -14.28 73.20
C PRO A 227 10.80 -13.97 74.50
N GLN A 228 10.26 -15.02 75.13
CA GLN A 228 9.77 -14.98 76.51
C GLN A 228 10.92 -14.60 77.45
N TYR A 229 10.77 -13.57 78.30
CA TYR A 229 11.49 -13.50 79.57
C TYR A 229 10.65 -12.80 80.66
N ARG A 230 10.87 -13.28 81.89
CA ARG A 230 9.99 -13.30 83.07
C ARG A 230 9.74 -11.96 83.79
N LYS A 231 8.62 -11.96 84.54
CA LYS A 231 8.26 -11.06 85.67
C LYS A 231 9.39 -10.88 86.70
N ALA A 232 9.53 -9.66 87.22
CA ALA A 232 9.79 -9.38 88.65
C ALA A 232 9.46 -7.92 89.04
N SER A 233 8.54 -7.78 90.01
CA SER A 233 8.43 -6.78 91.12
C SER A 233 8.47 -5.25 90.89
N ASP A 234 7.37 -4.60 91.34
CA ASP A 234 7.22 -3.19 91.79
C ASP A 234 8.19 -2.80 92.95
N PRO A 235 8.26 -1.57 93.55
CA PRO A 235 7.34 -0.41 93.46
C PRO A 235 7.91 1.05 93.62
N PHE A 236 6.99 2.04 93.57
CA PHE A 236 6.88 3.29 94.38
C PHE A 236 7.71 4.59 94.09
N ILE A 237 7.03 5.73 94.41
CA ILE A 237 7.46 7.15 94.66
C ILE A 237 7.30 8.09 93.42
N SER A 238 6.42 9.10 93.32
CA SER A 238 5.88 10.21 94.16
C SER A 238 6.45 11.59 93.76
N ALA A 239 5.60 12.63 93.89
CA ALA A 239 5.83 14.10 93.87
C ALA A 239 5.55 14.80 92.51
N ARG A 240 4.42 15.55 92.39
CA ARG A 240 4.21 16.99 92.75
C ARG A 240 4.75 17.94 91.66
N HIS A 241 4.19 19.10 91.29
CA HIS A 241 2.97 19.88 91.57
C HIS A 241 3.07 21.13 90.65
N GLY A 242 1.95 21.81 90.37
CA GLY A 242 1.89 23.21 89.91
C GLY A 242 1.31 23.35 88.49
N SER A 243 0.04 23.70 88.29
CA SER A 243 -0.63 25.02 88.45
C SER A 243 -0.08 26.11 87.52
N ILE A 244 -0.85 27.03 86.92
CA ILE A 244 -2.28 27.35 86.73
C ILE A 244 -2.24 28.48 85.67
N ALA A 245 -3.31 28.58 84.87
CA ALA A 245 -3.71 29.71 83.99
C ALA A 245 -2.99 29.85 82.64
#